data_AF-A0A7S0E7K6-F1
#
_entry.id   AF-A0A7S0E7K6-F1
#
_cell.length_a   1.000
_cell.length_b   1.000
_cell.length_c   1.000
_cell.angle_alpha   90.00
_cell.angle_beta   90.00
_cell.angle_gamma   90.00
#
_symmetry.space_group_name_H-M   'P 1'
#
loop_
_entity.id
_entity.type
_entity.pdbx_description
1 polymer ?
#
loop_
_entity_poly.entity_id
_entity_poly.type
_entity_poly.pdbx_seq_one_letter_code
_entity_poly.pdbx_strand_id
1 'polypeptide(L)'
;AAPLSGPIYVCSNLCVATNLPRCTQLAAVVEATPEERRGDLVFLQNAMLDTFLAQRDLSRATQAVLYLRANGKSAVDIADREDTALPSTCATGQWAEALAARLAKGGLSCSVCAAPEFASAMLEKHVSICAHNIIG
;
A
#
# COMPACT_ATOMS: atom_id res chain seq x y z
N ALA A 1 -13.18 11.46 -18.70
CA ALA A 1 -12.18 10.52 -19.24
C ALA A 1 -11.17 10.22 -18.14
N ALA A 2 -10.74 8.97 -17.98
CA ALA A 2 -9.63 8.66 -17.08
C ALA A 2 -8.35 9.33 -17.59
N PRO A 3 -7.44 9.78 -16.71
CA PRO A 3 -6.17 10.37 -17.14
C PRO A 3 -5.36 9.36 -17.96
N LEU A 4 -4.70 9.84 -19.03
CA LEU A 4 -3.93 9.01 -19.96
C LEU A 4 -2.69 8.36 -19.31
N SER A 5 -2.19 8.91 -18.21
CA SER A 5 -1.03 8.41 -17.46
C SER A 5 -1.11 8.81 -15.98
N GLY A 6 -0.23 8.21 -15.17
CA GLY A 6 -0.06 8.55 -13.75
C GLY A 6 -0.54 7.46 -12.80
N PRO A 7 -0.22 7.61 -11.50
CA PRO A 7 -0.45 6.58 -10.49
C PRO A 7 -1.94 6.32 -10.24
N ILE A 8 -2.30 5.04 -10.15
CA ILE A 8 -3.64 4.58 -9.77
C ILE A 8 -3.56 3.95 -8.38
N TYR A 9 -4.06 4.65 -7.37
CA TYR A 9 -3.95 4.20 -5.98
C TYR A 9 -5.02 3.17 -5.64
N VAL A 10 -4.58 2.00 -5.21
CA VAL A 10 -5.45 0.88 -4.83
C VAL A 10 -5.61 0.85 -3.32
N CYS A 11 -6.77 1.30 -2.84
CA CYS A 11 -7.13 1.36 -1.42
C CYS A 11 -8.24 0.35 -1.06
N SER A 12 -8.25 -0.83 -1.68
CA SER A 12 -9.27 -1.84 -1.36
C SER A 12 -8.98 -2.51 -0.02
N ASN A 13 -10.03 -2.97 0.66
CA ASN A 13 -9.88 -3.91 1.75
C ASN A 13 -9.11 -5.14 1.26
N LEU A 14 -8.11 -5.55 2.02
CA LEU A 14 -7.35 -6.73 1.73
C LEU A 14 -8.03 -7.95 2.36
N CYS A 15 -8.15 -9.03 1.59
CA CYS A 15 -8.50 -10.33 2.14
C CYS A 15 -7.67 -11.39 1.38
N VAL A 16 -6.73 -12.04 2.07
CA VAL A 16 -5.73 -12.97 1.48
C VAL A 16 -6.11 -14.45 1.66
N ALA A 17 -7.35 -14.73 2.08
CA ALA A 17 -7.83 -16.10 2.24
C ALA A 17 -8.51 -16.56 0.94
N THR A 18 -7.89 -17.45 0.18
CA THR A 18 -8.31 -17.87 -1.17
C THR A 18 -9.73 -18.46 -1.31
N ASN A 19 -10.50 -18.60 -0.22
CA ASN A 19 -11.85 -19.19 -0.19
C ASN A 19 -12.95 -18.34 0.50
N LEU A 20 -12.75 -17.03 0.71
CA LEU A 20 -13.84 -16.15 1.21
C LEU A 20 -14.31 -15.15 0.13
N PRO A 21 -15.63 -14.89 -0.01
CA PRO A 21 -16.16 -13.95 -1.03
C PRO A 21 -15.68 -12.50 -0.90
N ARG A 22 -15.05 -12.11 0.22
CA ARG A 22 -14.41 -10.80 0.43
C ARG A 22 -12.99 -10.70 -0.15
N CYS A 23 -12.40 -11.81 -0.61
CA CYS A 23 -11.03 -11.92 -1.12
C CYS A 23 -10.89 -11.63 -2.61
N THR A 24 -11.98 -11.21 -3.25
CA THR A 24 -12.06 -10.93 -4.68
C THR A 24 -11.80 -9.46 -5.03
N GLN A 25 -11.82 -8.53 -4.05
CA GLN A 25 -11.81 -7.10 -4.36
C GLN A 25 -10.48 -6.62 -4.95
N LEU A 26 -9.34 -7.06 -4.41
CA LEU A 26 -8.03 -6.67 -4.96
C LEU A 26 -7.82 -7.22 -6.38
N ALA A 27 -8.16 -8.50 -6.58
CA ALA A 27 -8.10 -9.11 -7.91
C ALA A 27 -9.04 -8.41 -8.89
N ALA A 28 -10.29 -8.12 -8.48
CA ALA A 28 -11.26 -7.42 -9.31
C ALA A 28 -10.79 -6.02 -9.73
N VAL A 29 -10.09 -5.28 -8.85
CA VAL A 29 -9.49 -3.98 -9.21
C VAL A 29 -8.43 -4.16 -10.29
N VAL A 30 -7.56 -5.17 -10.17
CA VAL A 30 -6.54 -5.45 -11.20
C VAL A 30 -7.19 -5.84 -12.52
N GLU A 31 -8.20 -6.72 -12.50
CA GLU A 31 -8.88 -7.15 -13.72
C GLU A 31 -9.69 -6.04 -14.39
N ALA A 32 -10.30 -5.15 -13.61
CA ALA A 32 -11.00 -3.97 -14.13
C ALA A 32 -10.04 -2.89 -14.66
N THR A 33 -8.74 -2.97 -14.34
CA THR A 33 -7.73 -2.04 -14.84
C THR A 33 -7.27 -2.48 -16.24
N PRO A 34 -7.33 -1.60 -17.26
CA PRO A 34 -6.80 -1.89 -18.60
C PRO A 34 -5.36 -2.39 -18.53
N GLU A 35 -5.01 -3.39 -19.33
CA GLU A 35 -3.74 -4.11 -19.25
C GLU A 35 -2.54 -3.16 -19.34
N GLU A 36 -2.60 -2.22 -20.27
CA GLU A 36 -1.60 -1.18 -20.49
C GLU A 36 -1.44 -0.19 -19.32
N ARG A 37 -2.39 -0.18 -18.38
CA ARG A 37 -2.39 0.68 -17.18
C ARG A 37 -2.10 -0.09 -15.89
N ARG A 38 -2.01 -1.42 -15.90
CA ARG A 38 -1.80 -2.22 -14.67
C ARG A 38 -0.46 -1.93 -14.01
N GLY A 39 0.57 -1.59 -14.80
CA GLY A 39 1.86 -1.13 -14.28
C GLY A 39 1.76 0.16 -13.46
N ASP A 40 0.70 0.95 -13.65
CA ASP A 40 0.48 2.20 -12.91
C ASP A 40 -0.18 2.03 -11.55
N LEU A 41 -0.56 0.81 -11.18
CA LEU A 41 -1.17 0.53 -9.90
C LEU A 41 -0.17 0.75 -8.76
N VAL A 42 -0.64 1.47 -7.74
CA VAL A 42 0.07 1.73 -6.49
C VAL A 42 -0.67 1.03 -5.37
N PHE A 43 -0.10 -0.06 -4.87
CA PHE A 43 -0.70 -0.90 -3.84
C PHE A 43 -0.41 -0.36 -2.44
N LEU A 44 -1.47 -0.11 -1.68
CA LEU A 44 -1.43 0.49 -0.34
C LEU A 44 -1.89 -0.50 0.76
N GLN A 45 -1.85 -1.80 0.46
CA GLN A 45 -2.37 -2.86 1.32
C GLN A 45 -1.40 -3.20 2.46
N ASN A 46 -1.95 -3.55 3.62
CA ASN A 46 -1.19 -4.04 4.77
C ASN A 46 -0.88 -5.55 4.69
N ALA A 47 -0.32 -6.03 3.57
CA ALA A 47 0.21 -7.40 3.49
C ALA A 47 1.27 -7.61 2.42
N MET A 48 1.94 -8.75 2.54
CA MET A 48 2.89 -9.28 1.55
C MET A 48 2.12 -9.70 0.29
N LEU A 49 2.25 -8.94 -0.79
CA LEU A 49 1.56 -9.18 -2.05
C LEU A 49 2.43 -9.91 -3.09
N ASP A 50 3.66 -10.29 -2.77
CA ASP A 50 4.65 -10.84 -3.70
C ASP A 50 4.10 -11.96 -4.59
N THR A 51 3.49 -12.99 -3.98
CA THR A 51 2.89 -14.11 -4.73
C THR A 51 1.73 -13.65 -5.61
N PHE A 52 0.88 -12.74 -5.11
CA PHE A 52 -0.29 -12.24 -5.83
C PHE A 52 0.12 -11.42 -7.07
N LEU A 53 1.15 -10.58 -6.93
CA LEU A 53 1.69 -9.74 -7.99
C LEU A 53 2.47 -10.56 -9.01
N ALA A 54 3.27 -11.54 -8.56
CA ALA A 54 4.02 -12.42 -9.46
C ALA A 54 3.11 -13.24 -10.37
N GLN A 55 1.97 -13.72 -9.87
CA GLN A 55 0.97 -14.44 -10.67
C GLN A 55 0.29 -13.59 -11.77
N ARG A 56 0.51 -12.27 -11.76
CA ARG A 56 -0.13 -11.28 -12.65
C ARG A 56 0.88 -10.45 -13.42
N ASP A 57 2.16 -10.81 -13.38
CA ASP A 57 3.28 -10.06 -13.96
C ASP A 57 3.40 -8.61 -13.42
N LEU A 58 2.96 -8.38 -12.18
CA LEU A 58 2.96 -7.08 -11.51
C LEU A 58 4.04 -6.95 -10.43
N SER A 59 5.08 -7.79 -10.44
CA SER A 59 6.16 -7.75 -9.43
C SER A 59 6.92 -6.43 -9.38
N ARG A 60 6.84 -5.61 -10.43
CA ARG A 60 7.45 -4.26 -10.51
C ARG A 60 6.48 -3.12 -10.18
N ALA A 61 5.22 -3.44 -9.90
CA ALA A 61 4.24 -2.43 -9.53
C ALA A 61 4.64 -1.73 -8.23
N THR A 62 4.17 -0.50 -8.07
CA THR A 62 4.54 0.31 -6.90
C THR A 62 3.80 -0.20 -5.68
N GLN A 63 4.51 -0.32 -4.56
CA GLN A 63 3.93 -0.76 -3.28
C GLN A 63 4.32 0.23 -2.18
N ALA A 64 3.46 0.38 -1.16
CA ALA A 64 3.74 1.23 -0.02
C ALA A 64 3.31 0.60 1.32
N VAL A 65 4.19 0.76 2.30
CA VAL A 65 3.96 0.41 3.70
C VAL A 65 3.43 1.65 4.41
N LEU A 66 2.12 1.76 4.60
CA LEU A 66 1.51 2.98 5.21
C LEU A 66 1.45 2.96 6.75
N TYR A 67 2.19 3.81 7.43
CA TYR A 67 2.06 4.02 8.88
C TYR A 67 1.18 5.24 9.17
N LEU A 68 -0.09 5.16 8.78
CA LEU A 68 -1.08 6.23 8.93
C LEU A 68 -2.15 5.83 9.94
N ARG A 69 -2.64 6.80 10.72
CA ARG A 69 -3.78 6.60 11.63
C ARG A 69 -4.86 7.62 11.31
N ALA A 70 -6.02 7.15 10.91
CA ALA A 70 -7.23 7.97 10.83
C ALA A 70 -7.93 7.96 12.19
N ASN A 71 -8.18 9.13 12.78
CA ASN A 71 -8.81 9.23 14.11
C ASN A 71 -10.36 9.15 14.09
N GLY A 72 -10.94 8.70 12.97
CA GLY A 72 -12.37 8.38 12.85
C GLY A 72 -13.34 9.56 12.75
N LYS A 73 -12.89 10.82 12.71
CA LYS A 73 -13.80 11.98 12.69
C LYS A 73 -13.93 12.69 11.33
N SER A 74 -12.95 12.57 10.44
CA SER A 74 -13.05 12.93 9.02
C SER A 74 -11.80 12.47 8.27
N ALA A 75 -11.78 12.59 6.94
CA ALA A 75 -10.58 12.37 6.12
C ALA A 75 -9.42 13.36 6.40
N VAL A 76 -9.64 14.35 7.26
CA VAL A 76 -8.73 15.48 7.53
C VAL A 76 -7.75 15.21 8.67
N ASP A 77 -8.06 14.24 9.53
CA ASP A 77 -7.25 13.96 10.72
C ASP A 77 -6.43 12.67 10.54
N ILE A 78 -5.65 12.64 9.47
CA ILE A 78 -4.61 11.64 9.26
C ILE A 78 -3.32 12.29 9.76
N ALA A 79 -2.79 11.74 10.85
CA ALA A 79 -1.48 12.13 11.34
C ALA A 79 -0.47 11.03 11.02
N ASP A 80 0.76 11.46 10.74
CA ASP A 80 1.92 10.61 10.95
C ASP A 80 1.99 10.18 12.42
N ARG A 81 2.68 9.09 12.69
CA ARG A 81 2.96 8.72 14.07
C ARG A 81 3.80 9.83 14.73
N GLU A 82 3.40 10.20 15.94
CA GLU A 82 4.08 11.21 16.78
C GLU A 82 5.40 10.67 17.36
N ASP A 83 5.60 9.35 17.32
CA ASP A 83 6.77 8.66 17.85
C ASP A 83 7.81 8.38 16.76
N THR A 84 8.95 9.07 16.83
CA THR A 84 10.09 8.94 15.91
C THR A 84 10.87 7.63 16.06
N ALA A 85 10.57 6.81 17.07
CA ALA A 85 11.24 5.53 17.29
C ALA A 85 10.65 4.36 16.48
N LEU A 86 9.51 4.58 15.79
CA LEU A 86 8.81 3.56 15.01
C LEU A 86 9.05 3.75 13.50
N PRO A 87 8.91 2.69 12.67
CA PRO A 87 9.16 2.76 11.23
C PRO A 87 8.24 3.78 10.54
N SER A 88 8.80 4.57 9.63
CA SER A 88 8.06 5.54 8.82
C SER A 88 7.36 4.88 7.63
N THR A 89 6.34 5.55 7.09
CA THR A 89 5.75 5.16 5.80
C THR A 89 6.85 5.06 4.73
N CYS A 90 6.89 3.96 3.98
CA CYS A 90 7.83 3.81 2.87
C CYS A 90 7.15 3.31 1.59
N ALA A 91 7.60 3.75 0.42
CA ALA A 91 7.18 3.28 -0.88
C ALA A 91 8.34 2.80 -1.75
N THR A 92 8.07 1.83 -2.62
CA THR A 92 9.02 1.32 -3.61
C THR A 92 8.34 1.11 -4.97
N GLY A 93 9.10 1.23 -6.06
CA GLY A 93 8.60 1.10 -7.44
C GLY A 93 8.45 2.42 -8.19
N GLN A 94 7.93 2.35 -9.42
CA GLN A 94 7.94 3.47 -10.39
C GLN A 94 7.25 4.75 -9.92
N TRP A 95 6.20 4.64 -9.10
CA TRP A 95 5.39 5.75 -8.61
C TRP A 95 5.67 6.11 -7.14
N ALA A 96 6.75 5.58 -6.55
CA ALA A 96 7.09 5.82 -5.16
C ALA A 96 7.31 7.32 -4.86
N GLU A 97 8.05 8.02 -5.71
CA GLU A 97 8.24 9.47 -5.58
C GLU A 97 6.94 10.25 -5.72
N ALA A 98 6.07 9.85 -6.65
CA ALA A 98 4.77 10.49 -6.85
C ALA A 98 3.85 10.31 -5.63
N LEU A 99 3.87 9.13 -5.01
CA LEU A 99 3.18 8.88 -3.75
C LEU A 99 3.77 9.73 -2.61
N ALA A 100 5.09 9.77 -2.47
CA ALA A 100 5.74 10.57 -1.44
C ALA A 100 5.41 12.06 -1.56
N ALA A 101 5.48 12.62 -2.78
CA ALA A 101 5.09 13.99 -3.05
C ALA A 101 3.60 14.25 -2.78
N ARG A 102 2.73 13.25 -3.02
CA ARG A 102 1.30 13.35 -2.70
C ARG A 102 1.05 13.36 -1.19
N LEU A 103 1.73 12.52 -0.43
CA LEU A 103 1.64 12.46 1.03
C LEU A 103 2.19 13.75 1.67
N ALA A 104 3.32 14.26 1.18
CA ALA A 104 3.92 15.50 1.66
C ALA A 104 2.97 16.71 1.53
N LYS A 105 2.17 16.79 0.46
CA LYS A 105 1.12 17.83 0.31
C LYS A 105 0.02 17.74 1.38
N GLY A 106 -0.19 16.57 1.95
CA GLY A 106 -1.09 16.34 3.08
C GLY A 106 -0.41 16.46 4.45
N GLY A 107 0.85 16.90 4.51
CA GLY A 107 1.62 16.96 5.76
C GLY A 107 2.08 15.59 6.27
N LEU A 108 2.08 14.57 5.42
CA LEU A 108 2.47 13.19 5.77
C LEU A 108 3.86 12.86 5.20
N SER A 109 4.63 12.12 5.96
CA SER A 109 5.97 11.65 5.61
C SER A 109 5.90 10.33 4.83
N CYS A 110 6.79 10.18 3.87
CA CYS A 110 6.95 8.95 3.11
C CYS A 110 8.38 8.92 2.58
N SER A 111 9.15 7.90 2.96
CA SER A 111 10.44 7.63 2.34
C SER A 111 10.24 6.83 1.05
N VAL A 112 11.17 7.01 0.11
CA VAL A 112 11.32 6.11 -1.04
C VAL A 112 12.46 5.16 -0.69
N CYS A 113 12.19 3.86 -0.65
CA CYS A 113 13.16 2.84 -0.25
C CYS A 113 13.43 1.82 -1.35
N ALA A 114 14.59 1.18 -1.24
CA ALA A 114 14.94 0.07 -2.10
C ALA A 114 14.08 -1.17 -1.77
N ALA A 115 13.93 -2.09 -2.73
CA ALA A 115 13.19 -3.34 -2.55
C ALA A 115 13.53 -4.14 -1.27
N PRO A 116 14.81 -4.33 -0.86
CA PRO A 116 15.12 -5.06 0.37
C PRO A 116 14.66 -4.33 1.64
N GLU A 117 14.82 -3.00 1.69
CA GLU A 117 14.37 -2.17 2.81
C GLU A 117 12.84 -2.20 2.93
N PHE A 118 12.15 -2.15 1.79
CA PHE A 118 10.70 -2.28 1.72
C PHE A 118 10.23 -3.64 2.26
N ALA A 119 10.89 -4.73 1.88
CA ALA A 119 10.56 -6.07 2.36
C ALA A 119 10.72 -6.20 3.88
N SER A 120 11.79 -5.62 4.45
CA SER A 120 11.99 -5.55 5.90
C SER A 120 10.88 -4.75 6.59
N ALA A 121 10.54 -3.56 6.09
CA ALA A 121 9.49 -2.72 6.65
C ALA A 121 8.10 -3.39 6.59
N MET A 122 7.79 -4.08 5.49
CA MET A 122 6.56 -4.84 5.35
C MET A 122 6.47 -6.00 6.33
N LEU A 123 7.56 -6.76 6.50
CA LEU A 123 7.61 -7.87 7.45
C LEU A 123 7.42 -7.39 8.88
N GLU A 124 8.13 -6.34 9.28
CA GLU A 124 8.00 -5.73 10.60
C GLU A 124 6.56 -5.30 10.86
N LYS A 125 5.95 -4.58 9.91
CA LYS A 125 4.55 -4.17 10.02
C LYS A 125 3.61 -5.36 10.13
N HIS A 126 3.83 -6.40 9.34
CA HIS A 126 2.99 -7.59 9.33
C HIS A 126 3.05 -8.30 10.69
N VAL A 127 4.24 -8.53 11.23
CA VAL A 127 4.44 -9.10 12.57
C VAL A 127 3.78 -8.24 13.65
N SER A 128 3.94 -6.92 13.58
CA SER A 128 3.30 -5.98 14.52
C SER A 128 1.77 -6.09 14.48
N ILE A 129 1.16 -6.12 13.29
CA ILE A 129 -0.29 -6.27 13.14
C ILE A 129 -0.75 -7.61 13.71
N CYS A 130 -0.05 -8.71 13.40
CA CYS A 130 -0.35 -10.02 13.95
C CYS A 130 -0.30 -10.03 15.49
N ALA A 131 0.76 -9.46 16.08
CA ALA A 131 0.92 -9.40 17.52
C ALA A 131 -0.19 -8.57 18.20
N HIS A 132 -0.51 -7.38 17.68
CA HIS A 132 -1.53 -6.51 18.27
C HIS A 132 -2.95 -7.08 18.10
N ASN A 133 -3.26 -7.69 16.95
CA ASN A 133 -4.59 -8.26 16.71
C ASN A 133 -4.88 -9.52 17.54
N ILE A 134 -3.85 -10.20 18.05
CA ILE A 134 -4.01 -11.33 18.98
C ILE A 134 -4.40 -10.83 20.38
N ILE A 135 -3.96 -9.63 20.77
CA ILE A 135 -4.12 -9.12 22.14
C ILE A 135 -5.52 -8.52 22.37
N GLY A 136 -6.20 -8.04 21.32
CA GLY A 136 -7.59 -7.56 21.38
C GLY A 136 -7.72 -6.14 21.89
#